data_AF-A0A317SYF0-F1
#
_entry.id   AF-A0A317SYF0-F1
#
_cell.length_a   1.000
_cell.length_b   1.000
_cell.length_c   1.000
_cell.angle_alpha   90.00
_cell.angle_beta   90.00
_cell.angle_gamma   90.00
#
_symmetry.space_group_name_H-M   'P 1'
#
loop_
_entity.id
_entity.type
_entity.pdbx_description
1 polymer ?
#
loop_
_entity_poly.entity_id
_entity_poly.type
_entity_poly.pdbx_seq_one_letter_code
_entity_poly.pdbx_strand_id
1 'polypeptide(L)'
;MVSSLAQFLTHNRTPALYSYSDKHFVNDPVHLLNSALSSAPLTNPSLALDGENKIVYCKPSPESHAGRVAIISGGGAGHEPSFVSFVGDGVLRAAVSGSIFASPSVKQIYNCITRRVNPNSGVLLIVMNYTGDVLHFGLASEKAKAAGIDVDMVVVADDVGVGREKNGKVGRRGIAGTVLVHKIVGALAAATAGTSSLKEASALASLVAANLVSVGSSLAHVHVPGRAVTSDGDEEGSLKPDEIEIGMGIHNEQGYKRVKIPELPELIEILLGQLLSKEDKDRNYLEDADKIEGWVLMLNNLGGVSPLEMGAITAEVAKQLDSTYSIKPRRVFSGTFMTSLNGNGFSISLLRLVDTGLGKAKSMLDLLDAPHESLGWSAPVKQETWANEDRQIQSSESDAKQESIPPSGLKLDVGQFNHTLSNALKALITAEPELSRYDEIVGDGDCGTALKKGAEAILQLISADKISPDAVITISTLAEVVEANMDGTSGALYSIFLNSLAKALRGAGAGEANLGVWAKAAMTALVSLGKYTPAQPGDRTLVDALQPCITSLAEGGDIGKAASDVGIPGFVGVWTGIVVS
;
A
#
# COMPACT_ATOMS: atom_id res chain seq x y z
N MET A 1 -15.80 -33.51 -35.71
CA MET A 1 -16.04 -32.42 -34.73
C MET A 1 -14.78 -32.07 -33.92
N VAL A 2 -13.58 -32.09 -34.52
CA VAL A 2 -12.32 -31.70 -33.87
C VAL A 2 -11.57 -30.62 -34.69
N SER A 3 -12.13 -30.18 -35.82
CA SER A 3 -11.52 -29.15 -36.67
C SER A 3 -12.18 -27.77 -36.57
N SER A 4 -13.27 -27.61 -35.80
CA SER A 4 -14.00 -26.32 -35.67
C SER A 4 -13.73 -25.57 -34.36
N LEU A 5 -12.99 -26.16 -33.40
CA LEU A 5 -12.59 -25.45 -32.17
C LEU A 5 -11.26 -24.71 -32.31
N ALA A 6 -10.38 -25.18 -33.21
CA ALA A 6 -9.07 -24.55 -33.45
C ALA A 6 -9.17 -23.19 -34.19
N GLN A 7 -10.28 -22.92 -34.89
CA GLN A 7 -10.50 -21.66 -35.60
C GLN A 7 -11.03 -20.51 -34.74
N PHE A 8 -11.41 -20.78 -33.48
CA PHE A 8 -11.79 -19.71 -32.54
C PHE A 8 -10.60 -19.14 -31.75
N LEU A 9 -9.42 -19.76 -31.84
CA LEU A 9 -8.25 -19.46 -30.99
C LEU A 9 -7.13 -18.69 -31.70
N THR A 10 -7.29 -18.33 -32.98
CA THR A 10 -6.34 -17.47 -33.72
C THR A 10 -6.86 -16.04 -33.89
N HIS A 11 -7.63 -15.53 -32.94
CA HIS A 11 -7.79 -14.08 -32.84
C HIS A 11 -6.44 -13.52 -32.38
N ASN A 12 -5.79 -12.78 -33.28
CA ASN A 12 -4.76 -11.81 -32.95
C ASN A 12 -5.18 -11.11 -31.65
N ARG A 13 -4.54 -11.48 -30.53
CA ARG A 13 -4.57 -10.64 -29.35
C ARG A 13 -3.84 -9.38 -29.78
N THR A 14 -4.59 -8.35 -30.15
CA THR A 14 -4.13 -6.98 -29.98
C THR A 14 -3.50 -6.93 -28.58
N PRO A 15 -2.28 -6.36 -28.43
CA PRO A 15 -1.73 -6.13 -27.11
C PRO A 15 -2.83 -5.47 -26.30
N ALA A 16 -3.23 -6.07 -25.19
CA ALA A 16 -4.19 -5.43 -24.30
C ALA A 16 -3.58 -4.06 -23.99
N LEU A 17 -4.26 -2.99 -24.45
CA LEU A 17 -3.87 -1.63 -24.17
C LEU A 17 -3.87 -1.51 -22.64
N TYR A 18 -2.68 -1.45 -22.05
CA TYR A 18 -2.48 -1.16 -20.64
C TYR A 18 -2.86 0.31 -20.44
N SER A 19 -4.15 0.60 -20.40
CA SER A 19 -4.69 1.92 -20.12
C SER A 19 -4.82 2.04 -18.61
N TYR A 20 -4.04 2.95 -18.01
CA TYR A 20 -4.31 3.41 -16.66
C TYR A 20 -5.72 4.02 -16.61
N SER A 21 -6.48 3.70 -15.57
CA SER A 21 -7.93 3.97 -15.53
C SER A 21 -8.25 5.45 -15.73
N ASP A 22 -8.81 5.75 -16.89
CA ASP A 22 -9.49 6.99 -17.26
C ASP A 22 -10.91 7.10 -16.66
N LYS A 23 -11.38 6.02 -16.05
CA LYS A 23 -12.72 5.88 -15.49
C LYS A 23 -12.84 6.58 -14.14
N HIS A 24 -13.92 7.34 -14.02
CA HIS A 24 -14.31 8.04 -12.79
C HIS A 24 -15.74 7.69 -12.43
N PHE A 25 -16.06 7.62 -11.13
CA PHE A 25 -17.45 7.45 -10.67
C PHE A 25 -18.33 8.65 -11.01
N VAL A 26 -17.74 9.84 -11.14
CA VAL A 26 -18.42 11.07 -11.54
C VAL A 26 -17.56 11.77 -12.60
N ASN A 27 -18.08 11.90 -13.81
CA ASN A 27 -17.35 12.49 -14.94
C ASN A 27 -17.53 14.01 -15.06
N ASP A 28 -18.60 14.59 -14.51
CA ASP A 28 -18.75 16.05 -14.46
C ASP A 28 -17.83 16.62 -13.37
N PRO A 29 -16.75 17.36 -13.72
CA PRO A 29 -15.76 17.83 -12.76
C PRO A 29 -16.33 18.90 -11.82
N VAL A 30 -17.33 19.66 -12.24
CA VAL A 30 -17.96 20.69 -11.40
C VAL A 30 -18.88 20.03 -10.38
N HIS A 31 -19.68 19.06 -10.82
CA HIS A 31 -20.54 18.29 -9.92
C HIS A 31 -19.72 17.47 -8.91
N LEU A 32 -18.65 16.81 -9.37
CA LEU A 32 -17.72 16.05 -8.53
C LEU A 32 -17.15 16.93 -7.42
N LEU A 33 -16.55 18.07 -7.80
CA LEU A 33 -15.95 19.00 -6.85
C LEU A 33 -16.96 19.51 -5.81
N ASN A 34 -18.11 20.02 -6.25
CA ASN A 34 -19.09 20.59 -5.32
C ASN A 34 -19.66 19.52 -4.35
N SER A 35 -19.82 18.28 -4.83
CA SER A 35 -20.25 17.15 -4.00
C SER A 35 -19.17 16.76 -3.00
N ALA A 36 -17.90 16.71 -3.42
CA ALA A 36 -16.77 16.43 -2.55
C ALA A 36 -16.65 17.48 -1.43
N LEU A 37 -16.76 18.77 -1.74
CA LEU A 37 -16.74 19.84 -0.73
C LEU A 37 -17.90 19.71 0.28
N SER A 38 -19.08 19.27 -0.18
CA SER A 38 -20.25 19.09 0.67
C SER A 38 -20.09 17.94 1.69
N SER A 39 -19.15 17.02 1.45
CA SER A 39 -18.84 15.93 2.38
C SER A 39 -18.15 16.38 3.66
N ALA A 40 -17.38 17.49 3.62
CA ALA A 40 -16.58 17.93 4.75
C ALA A 40 -17.42 18.24 6.02
N PRO A 41 -18.51 19.04 5.97
CA PRO A 41 -19.35 19.26 7.15
C PRO A 41 -20.17 18.03 7.57
N LEU A 42 -20.37 17.05 6.67
CA LEU A 42 -21.08 15.80 7.00
C LEU A 42 -20.20 14.83 7.79
N THR A 43 -18.89 14.81 7.48
CA THR A 43 -17.90 13.94 8.11
C THR A 43 -17.22 14.61 9.31
N ASN A 44 -17.22 15.94 9.38
CA ASN A 44 -16.78 16.72 10.52
C ASN A 44 -17.77 17.84 10.85
N PRO A 45 -18.65 17.66 11.86
CA PRO A 45 -19.67 18.64 12.23
C PRO A 45 -19.14 19.98 12.73
N SER A 46 -17.84 20.09 13.07
CA SER A 46 -17.21 21.36 13.43
C SER A 46 -17.02 22.28 12.21
N LEU A 47 -17.18 21.77 10.99
CA LEU A 47 -16.94 22.50 9.74
C LEU A 47 -18.23 23.06 9.11
N ALA A 48 -18.05 24.06 8.26
CA ALA A 48 -19.08 24.63 7.39
C ALA A 48 -18.53 24.83 5.97
N LEU A 49 -19.45 24.85 5.00
CA LEU A 49 -19.15 25.06 3.58
C LEU A 49 -19.76 26.38 3.09
N ASP A 50 -18.94 27.24 2.50
CA ASP A 50 -19.36 28.30 1.59
C ASP A 50 -19.30 27.74 0.16
N GLY A 51 -20.43 27.22 -0.33
CA GLY A 51 -20.50 26.56 -1.63
C GLY A 51 -20.26 27.51 -2.81
N GLU A 52 -20.63 28.79 -2.69
CA GLU A 52 -20.42 29.78 -3.76
C GLU A 52 -18.93 30.06 -3.96
N ASN A 53 -18.18 30.19 -2.85
CA ASN A 53 -16.76 30.50 -2.89
C ASN A 53 -15.85 29.26 -2.79
N LYS A 54 -16.43 28.05 -2.65
CA LYS A 54 -15.71 26.78 -2.46
C LYS A 54 -14.75 26.82 -1.26
N ILE A 55 -15.23 27.33 -0.13
CA ILE A 55 -14.45 27.46 1.10
C ILE A 55 -15.00 26.48 2.14
N VAL A 56 -14.14 25.60 2.64
CA VAL A 56 -14.42 24.83 3.85
C VAL A 56 -13.72 25.53 5.01
N TYR A 57 -14.44 25.76 6.10
CA TYR A 57 -13.91 26.49 7.25
C TYR A 57 -14.47 25.93 8.54
N CYS A 58 -13.69 26.05 9.61
CA CYS A 58 -14.16 25.73 10.95
C CYS A 58 -15.26 26.72 11.37
N LYS A 59 -16.38 26.22 11.90
CA LYS A 59 -17.49 27.05 12.39
C LYS A 59 -16.99 28.05 13.43
N PRO A 60 -17.55 29.27 13.52
CA PRO A 60 -17.27 30.15 14.64
C PRO A 60 -17.86 29.55 15.92
N SER A 61 -17.03 29.29 16.93
CA SER A 61 -17.48 29.15 18.32
C SER A 61 -16.97 30.33 19.18
N PRO A 62 -17.72 30.78 20.20
CA PRO A 62 -17.30 31.86 21.09
C PRO A 62 -16.00 31.57 21.86
N GLU A 63 -15.68 30.31 22.13
CA GLU A 63 -14.59 29.90 23.03
C GLU A 63 -13.32 29.49 22.29
N SER A 64 -13.40 28.95 21.07
CA SER A 64 -12.26 28.28 20.43
C SER A 64 -11.41 29.15 19.47
N HIS A 65 -11.73 30.43 19.26
CA HIS A 65 -11.07 31.21 18.17
C HIS A 65 -10.63 32.64 18.51
N ALA A 66 -10.91 33.13 19.72
CA ALA A 66 -10.40 34.45 20.13
C ALA A 66 -8.89 34.38 20.35
N GLY A 67 -8.13 35.31 19.77
CA GLY A 67 -6.69 35.43 20.01
C GLY A 67 -5.80 34.46 19.21
N ARG A 68 -6.31 33.74 18.22
CA ARG A 68 -5.52 32.75 17.43
C ARG A 68 -5.29 33.27 16.00
N VAL A 69 -4.06 33.15 15.49
CA VAL A 69 -3.73 33.40 14.07
C VAL A 69 -4.53 32.44 13.20
N ALA A 70 -5.21 32.95 12.17
CA ALA A 70 -5.94 32.09 11.24
C ALA A 70 -5.00 31.51 10.18
N ILE A 71 -4.79 30.19 10.20
CA ILE A 71 -4.00 29.49 9.19
C ILE A 71 -4.91 29.10 8.02
N ILE A 72 -4.63 29.63 6.83
CA ILE A 72 -5.39 29.35 5.61
C ILE A 72 -4.46 28.74 4.57
N SER A 73 -4.96 27.72 3.87
CA SER A 73 -4.32 27.18 2.68
C SER A 73 -5.34 26.95 1.57
N GLY A 74 -4.94 26.34 0.48
CA GLY A 74 -5.80 26.05 -0.66
C GLY A 74 -5.00 25.85 -1.94
N GLY A 75 -5.72 25.59 -3.02
CA GLY A 75 -5.15 25.26 -4.31
C GLY A 75 -6.19 24.62 -5.22
N GLY A 76 -5.73 24.04 -6.33
CA GLY A 76 -6.58 23.21 -7.17
C GLY A 76 -7.17 22.03 -6.41
N ALA A 77 -8.36 21.58 -6.81
CA ALA A 77 -8.92 20.32 -6.33
C ALA A 77 -8.23 19.13 -7.01
N GLY A 78 -8.47 17.91 -6.51
CA GLY A 78 -7.84 16.69 -7.03
C GLY A 78 -6.62 16.24 -6.25
N HIS A 79 -6.37 16.84 -5.08
CA HIS A 79 -5.29 16.46 -4.16
C HIS A 79 -5.80 16.00 -2.80
N GLU A 80 -7.11 15.72 -2.69
CA GLU A 80 -7.76 15.33 -1.45
C GLU A 80 -7.00 14.18 -0.76
N PRO A 81 -6.73 14.25 0.56
CA PRO A 81 -7.34 15.16 1.54
C PRO A 81 -6.83 16.61 1.51
N SER A 82 -5.76 16.91 0.77
CA SER A 82 -5.29 18.28 0.61
C SER A 82 -6.29 19.13 -0.20
N PHE A 83 -6.78 20.26 0.27
CA PHE A 83 -6.55 20.89 1.59
C PHE A 83 -7.77 20.87 2.50
N VAL A 84 -8.95 20.60 1.95
CA VAL A 84 -10.23 20.79 2.64
C VAL A 84 -10.41 19.85 3.82
N SER A 85 -9.86 18.64 3.76
CA SER A 85 -9.94 17.68 4.88
C SER A 85 -8.94 18.01 5.99
N PHE A 86 -7.94 18.86 5.74
CA PHE A 86 -7.05 19.40 6.79
C PHE A 86 -7.64 20.59 7.54
N VAL A 87 -8.85 21.03 7.19
CA VAL A 87 -9.58 22.02 7.99
C VAL A 87 -10.09 21.37 9.27
N GLY A 88 -9.75 21.98 10.41
CA GLY A 88 -10.04 21.47 11.74
C GLY A 88 -9.18 22.16 12.79
N ASP A 89 -9.60 22.15 14.06
CA ASP A 89 -8.77 22.72 15.12
C ASP A 89 -7.40 22.02 15.17
N GLY A 90 -6.33 22.77 15.41
CA GLY A 90 -4.96 22.26 15.41
C GLY A 90 -4.30 22.05 14.03
N VAL A 91 -4.97 22.34 12.91
CA VAL A 91 -4.39 22.25 11.55
C VAL A 91 -4.70 23.50 10.71
N LEU A 92 -5.73 23.50 9.87
CA LEU A 92 -6.14 24.68 9.09
C LEU A 92 -7.43 25.28 9.66
N ARG A 93 -7.50 26.61 9.70
CA ARG A 93 -8.74 27.33 10.05
C ARG A 93 -9.73 27.32 8.89
N ALA A 94 -9.23 27.42 7.66
CA ALA A 94 -10.01 27.33 6.45
C ALA A 94 -9.14 26.88 5.27
N ALA A 95 -9.78 26.29 4.26
CA ALA A 95 -9.16 25.96 3.00
C ALA A 95 -10.02 26.45 1.83
N VAL A 96 -9.36 26.96 0.79
CA VAL A 96 -10.02 27.48 -0.42
C VAL A 96 -9.74 26.55 -1.58
N SER A 97 -10.78 25.99 -2.19
CA SER A 97 -10.65 25.07 -3.32
C SER A 97 -10.91 25.79 -4.65
N GLY A 98 -10.02 25.59 -5.61
CA GLY A 98 -10.18 26.04 -6.99
C GLY A 98 -11.02 25.09 -7.84
N SER A 99 -10.69 24.96 -9.11
CA SER A 99 -11.18 23.84 -9.94
C SER A 99 -10.14 22.71 -9.90
N ILE A 100 -10.45 21.53 -10.47
CA ILE A 100 -9.48 20.43 -10.50
C ILE A 100 -8.19 20.90 -11.19
N PHE A 101 -7.07 20.82 -10.47
CA PHE A 101 -5.73 21.27 -10.89
C PHE A 101 -5.62 22.75 -11.31
N ALA A 102 -6.51 23.61 -10.80
CA ALA A 102 -6.46 25.05 -11.07
C ALA A 102 -6.66 25.85 -9.78
N SER A 103 -5.74 26.78 -9.52
CA SER A 103 -5.74 27.65 -8.34
C SER A 103 -7.11 28.34 -8.10
N PRO A 104 -7.55 28.52 -6.83
CA PRO A 104 -8.72 29.33 -6.53
C PRO A 104 -8.51 30.79 -6.96
N SER A 105 -9.61 31.46 -7.32
CA SER A 105 -9.57 32.86 -7.70
C SER A 105 -9.28 33.77 -6.50
N VAL A 106 -8.69 34.94 -6.79
CA VAL A 106 -8.45 36.02 -5.81
C VAL A 106 -9.71 36.38 -5.02
N LYS A 107 -10.89 36.37 -5.66
CA LYS A 107 -12.18 36.66 -5.01
C LYS A 107 -12.50 35.64 -3.92
N GLN A 108 -12.31 34.34 -4.20
CA GLN A 108 -12.57 33.27 -3.24
C GLN A 108 -11.63 33.38 -2.03
N ILE A 109 -10.33 33.57 -2.28
CA ILE A 109 -9.31 33.69 -1.23
C ILE A 109 -9.58 34.93 -0.36
N TYR A 110 -9.82 36.09 -0.98
CA TYR A 110 -10.14 37.31 -0.25
C TYR A 110 -11.43 37.19 0.58
N ASN A 111 -12.45 36.52 0.06
CA ASN A 111 -13.68 36.24 0.82
C ASN A 111 -13.44 35.28 1.99
N CYS A 112 -12.53 34.32 1.86
CA CYS A 112 -12.12 33.46 2.96
C CYS A 112 -11.51 34.27 4.11
N ILE A 113 -10.51 35.10 3.79
CA ILE A 113 -9.80 35.98 4.73
C ILE A 113 -10.79 36.92 5.44
N THR A 114 -11.68 37.56 4.69
CA THR A 114 -12.51 38.66 5.21
C THR A 114 -13.85 38.23 5.81
N ARG A 115 -14.37 37.04 5.45
CA ARG A 115 -15.74 36.65 5.81
C ARG A 115 -15.85 35.29 6.51
N ARG A 116 -14.85 34.41 6.40
CA ARG A 116 -14.94 33.02 6.91
C ARG A 116 -14.01 32.73 8.08
N VAL A 117 -13.04 33.61 8.34
CA VAL A 117 -12.16 33.54 9.50
C VAL A 117 -12.24 34.83 10.34
N ASN A 118 -11.71 34.79 11.57
CA ASN A 118 -11.51 35.99 12.38
C ASN A 118 -10.09 36.54 12.10
N PRO A 119 -9.96 37.71 11.46
CA PRO A 119 -8.66 38.26 11.10
C PRO A 119 -7.96 39.02 12.24
N ASN A 120 -8.60 39.21 13.40
CA ASN A 120 -8.11 40.14 14.44
C ASN A 120 -6.75 39.76 15.06
N SER A 121 -6.35 38.49 14.96
CA SER A 121 -5.06 38.00 15.43
C SER A 121 -4.08 37.70 14.28
N GLY A 122 -4.37 38.22 13.09
CA GLY A 122 -3.60 38.00 11.88
C GLY A 122 -4.02 36.73 11.11
N VAL A 123 -3.68 36.71 9.83
CA VAL A 123 -3.95 35.60 8.92
C VAL A 123 -2.65 35.15 8.25
N LEU A 124 -2.32 33.87 8.35
CA LEU A 124 -1.18 33.28 7.66
C LEU A 124 -1.68 32.42 6.49
N LEU A 125 -1.24 32.77 5.28
CA LEU A 125 -1.45 31.97 4.08
C LEU A 125 -0.27 31.02 3.89
N ILE A 126 -0.50 29.71 3.89
CA ILE A 126 0.50 28.69 3.55
C ILE A 126 0.17 28.13 2.17
N VAL A 127 1.06 28.34 1.21
CA VAL A 127 0.76 28.16 -0.21
C VAL A 127 1.82 27.28 -0.88
N MET A 128 1.40 26.30 -1.68
CA MET A 128 2.34 25.53 -2.49
C MET A 128 2.97 26.40 -3.59
N ASN A 129 4.22 26.15 -3.93
CA ASN A 129 4.92 26.91 -4.96
C ASN A 129 4.51 26.52 -6.39
N TYR A 130 3.29 26.86 -6.77
CA TYR A 130 2.81 26.87 -8.16
C TYR A 130 2.49 28.30 -8.57
N THR A 131 2.82 28.69 -9.80
CA THR A 131 2.67 30.07 -10.28
C THR A 131 1.26 30.61 -10.10
N GLY A 132 0.23 29.82 -10.41
CA GLY A 132 -1.17 30.22 -10.22
C GLY A 132 -1.50 30.49 -8.76
N ASP A 133 -1.08 29.61 -7.85
CA ASP A 133 -1.33 29.74 -6.42
C ASP A 133 -0.58 30.94 -5.83
N VAL A 134 0.71 31.09 -6.12
CA VAL A 134 1.52 32.21 -5.64
C VAL A 134 0.93 33.55 -6.08
N LEU A 135 0.52 33.68 -7.34
CA LEU A 135 -0.06 34.92 -7.86
C LEU A 135 -1.44 35.23 -7.25
N HIS A 136 -2.34 34.24 -7.19
CA HIS A 136 -3.70 34.48 -6.70
C HIS A 136 -3.74 34.72 -5.18
N PHE A 137 -3.00 33.93 -4.39
CA PHE A 137 -2.90 34.15 -2.94
C PHE A 137 -2.13 35.42 -2.62
N GLY A 138 -1.04 35.72 -3.36
CA GLY A 138 -0.30 36.97 -3.20
C GLY A 138 -1.17 38.20 -3.45
N LEU A 139 -1.93 38.22 -4.55
CA LEU A 139 -2.84 39.33 -4.84
C LEU A 139 -3.99 39.43 -3.81
N ALA A 140 -4.51 38.31 -3.31
CA ALA A 140 -5.51 38.32 -2.24
C ALA A 140 -4.93 38.85 -0.92
N SER A 141 -3.67 38.52 -0.60
CA SER A 141 -2.93 39.04 0.55
C SER A 141 -2.75 40.54 0.47
N GLU A 142 -2.26 41.06 -0.66
CA GLU A 142 -2.10 42.52 -0.85
C GLU A 142 -3.43 43.26 -0.78
N LYS A 143 -4.50 42.67 -1.31
CA LYS A 143 -5.85 43.23 -1.19
C LYS A 143 -6.36 43.26 0.26
N ALA A 144 -6.06 42.23 1.05
CA ALA A 144 -6.43 42.18 2.48
C ALA A 144 -5.63 43.18 3.31
N LYS A 145 -4.32 43.30 3.06
CA LYS A 145 -3.45 44.33 3.68
C LYS A 145 -3.95 45.74 3.37
N ALA A 146 -4.32 46.01 2.12
CA ALA A 146 -4.91 47.29 1.71
C ALA A 146 -6.25 47.59 2.42
N ALA A 147 -6.98 46.56 2.86
CA ALA A 147 -8.19 46.67 3.66
C ALA A 147 -7.91 46.77 5.18
N GLY A 148 -6.65 46.84 5.60
CA GLY A 148 -6.23 46.98 7.00
C GLY A 148 -6.16 45.66 7.77
N ILE A 149 -6.15 44.51 7.09
CA ILE A 149 -6.01 43.20 7.73
C ILE A 149 -4.53 42.80 7.75
N ASP A 150 -4.04 42.36 8.91
CA ASP A 150 -2.69 41.82 9.05
C ASP A 150 -2.63 40.41 8.43
N VAL A 151 -1.93 40.30 7.29
CA VAL A 151 -1.81 39.05 6.53
C VAL A 151 -0.35 38.83 6.16
N ASP A 152 0.13 37.61 6.34
CA ASP A 152 1.42 37.16 5.87
C ASP A 152 1.27 35.89 5.02
N MET A 153 2.27 35.59 4.20
CA MET A 153 2.23 34.48 3.26
C MET A 153 3.58 33.75 3.23
N VAL A 154 3.53 32.44 3.42
CA VAL A 154 4.68 31.54 3.29
C VAL A 154 4.44 30.59 2.13
N VAL A 155 5.42 30.53 1.23
CA VAL A 155 5.43 29.62 0.08
C VAL A 155 6.23 28.38 0.44
N VAL A 156 5.61 27.21 0.31
CA VAL A 156 6.24 25.90 0.52
C VAL A 156 6.70 25.35 -0.82
N ALA A 157 7.99 25.01 -0.89
CA ALA A 157 8.66 24.58 -2.10
C ALA A 157 9.57 23.39 -1.75
N ASP A 158 9.00 22.24 -1.40
CA ASP A 158 9.71 21.07 -0.86
C ASP A 158 10.18 20.08 -1.94
N ASP A 159 9.68 20.14 -3.17
CA ASP A 159 9.98 19.16 -4.21
C ASP A 159 11.40 19.29 -4.78
N VAL A 160 12.25 18.28 -4.56
CA VAL A 160 13.62 18.22 -5.09
C VAL A 160 13.68 17.64 -6.51
N GLY A 161 12.56 17.13 -7.04
CA GLY A 161 12.48 16.65 -8.43
C GLY A 161 12.83 17.75 -9.45
N VAL A 162 12.62 19.02 -9.08
CA VAL A 162 13.09 20.19 -9.83
C VAL A 162 14.45 20.66 -9.30
N GLY A 163 15.51 20.28 -10.02
CA GLY A 163 16.88 20.72 -9.75
C GLY A 163 17.08 22.22 -9.96
N ARG A 164 18.10 22.79 -9.30
CA ARG A 164 18.49 24.20 -9.41
C ARG A 164 18.77 24.66 -10.84
N GLU A 165 19.31 23.80 -11.68
CA GLU A 165 19.58 24.13 -13.08
C GLU A 165 18.29 24.35 -13.88
N LYS A 166 17.19 23.66 -13.52
CA LYS A 166 15.89 23.74 -14.19
C LYS A 166 14.89 24.66 -13.48
N ASN A 167 15.14 25.07 -12.24
CA ASN A 167 14.16 25.77 -11.41
C ASN A 167 13.86 27.22 -11.85
N GLY A 168 14.72 27.80 -12.71
CA GLY A 168 14.53 29.15 -13.26
C GLY A 168 14.23 30.20 -12.19
N LYS A 169 13.27 31.10 -12.46
CA LYS A 169 12.79 32.09 -11.46
C LYS A 169 11.67 31.55 -10.55
N VAL A 170 11.08 30.40 -10.89
CA VAL A 170 9.89 29.87 -10.20
C VAL A 170 10.30 29.04 -8.97
N GLY A 171 11.43 28.35 -9.02
CA GLY A 171 11.92 27.53 -7.91
C GLY A 171 11.36 26.10 -7.91
N ARG A 172 11.50 25.43 -6.77
CA ARG A 172 10.96 24.07 -6.51
C ARG A 172 9.44 24.07 -6.47
N ARG A 173 8.77 22.98 -6.84
CA ARG A 173 7.32 22.82 -6.60
C ARG A 173 7.04 22.62 -5.11
N GLY A 174 5.82 22.94 -4.67
CA GLY A 174 5.29 22.49 -3.38
C GLY A 174 4.51 21.19 -3.56
N ILE A 175 4.77 20.17 -2.75
CA ILE A 175 4.06 18.89 -2.79
C ILE A 175 3.69 18.44 -1.36
N ALA A 176 3.65 17.12 -1.12
CA ALA A 176 3.05 16.51 0.06
C ALA A 176 3.60 17.05 1.39
N GLY A 177 4.88 17.43 1.45
CA GLY A 177 5.50 17.96 2.66
C GLY A 177 4.79 19.21 3.21
N THR A 178 4.11 19.98 2.36
CA THR A 178 3.28 21.14 2.75
C THR A 178 2.31 20.81 3.90
N VAL A 179 1.81 19.57 3.96
CA VAL A 179 0.92 19.10 5.02
C VAL A 179 1.61 19.10 6.41
N LEU A 180 2.91 18.80 6.49
CA LEU A 180 3.67 18.88 7.74
C LEU A 180 3.76 20.33 8.25
N VAL A 181 3.91 21.29 7.33
CA VAL A 181 3.89 22.73 7.66
C VAL A 181 2.52 23.12 8.22
N HIS A 182 1.43 22.67 7.58
CA HIS A 182 0.07 22.90 8.08
C HIS A 182 -0.12 22.37 9.49
N LYS A 183 0.29 21.13 9.76
CA LYS A 183 0.13 20.53 11.09
C LYS A 183 0.90 21.29 12.16
N ILE A 184 2.18 21.57 11.92
CA ILE A 184 3.06 22.18 12.92
C ILE A 184 2.59 23.62 13.25
N VAL A 185 2.29 24.40 12.22
CA VAL A 185 1.90 25.81 12.38
C VAL A 185 0.46 25.93 12.91
N GLY A 186 -0.43 25.06 12.45
CA GLY A 186 -1.80 24.95 12.97
C GLY A 186 -1.85 24.59 14.45
N ALA A 187 -1.03 23.63 14.87
CA ALA A 187 -0.90 23.22 16.26
C ALA A 187 -0.35 24.37 17.13
N LEU A 188 0.64 25.12 16.63
CA LEU A 188 1.15 26.30 17.32
C LEU A 188 0.03 27.31 17.53
N ALA A 189 -0.71 27.66 16.47
CA ALA A 189 -1.81 28.62 16.54
C ALA A 189 -2.93 28.19 17.49
N ALA A 190 -3.23 26.89 17.57
CA ALA A 190 -4.21 26.34 18.51
C ALA A 190 -3.72 26.40 19.97
N ALA A 191 -2.45 26.09 20.22
CA ALA A 191 -1.88 25.99 21.56
C ALA A 191 -1.58 27.34 22.24
N THR A 192 -1.64 28.46 21.50
CA THR A 192 -1.06 29.75 21.94
C THR A 192 -2.03 30.92 21.84
N ALA A 193 -3.34 30.66 21.98
CA ALA A 193 -4.37 31.69 21.96
C ALA A 193 -4.02 32.89 22.86
N GLY A 194 -3.93 34.07 22.25
CA GLY A 194 -3.60 35.34 22.92
C GLY A 194 -2.11 35.57 23.20
N THR A 195 -1.22 34.67 22.78
CA THR A 195 0.22 34.77 23.06
C THR A 195 1.12 34.67 21.83
N SER A 196 0.77 33.91 20.79
CA SER A 196 1.56 33.88 19.55
C SER A 196 1.08 34.90 18.53
N SER A 197 2.05 35.53 17.89
CA SER A 197 1.88 36.52 16.83
C SER A 197 1.90 35.89 15.44
N LEU A 198 1.34 36.60 14.46
CA LEU A 198 1.46 36.24 13.03
C LEU A 198 2.92 36.04 12.63
N LYS A 199 3.81 36.94 13.09
CA LYS A 199 5.25 36.86 12.81
C LYS A 199 5.90 35.57 13.30
N GLU A 200 5.55 35.09 14.50
CA GLU A 200 6.06 33.82 15.02
C GLU A 200 5.53 32.63 14.21
N ALA A 201 4.24 32.65 13.82
CA ALA A 201 3.66 31.62 12.97
C ALA A 201 4.34 31.58 11.59
N SER A 202 4.58 32.73 10.96
CA SER A 202 5.29 32.84 9.67
C SER A 202 6.74 32.38 9.77
N ALA A 203 7.44 32.73 10.85
CA ALA A 203 8.81 32.31 11.09
C ALA A 203 8.90 30.79 11.26
N LEU A 204 7.99 30.19 12.02
CA LEU A 204 7.93 28.73 12.16
C LEU A 204 7.58 28.04 10.83
N ALA A 205 6.61 28.55 10.09
CA ALA A 205 6.25 28.01 8.77
C ALA A 205 7.44 28.01 7.81
N SER A 206 8.19 29.12 7.77
CA SER A 206 9.40 29.26 6.96
C SER A 206 10.51 28.32 7.42
N LEU A 207 10.71 28.16 8.73
CA LEU A 207 11.70 27.25 9.31
C LEU A 207 11.41 25.78 8.96
N VAL A 208 10.15 25.36 9.08
CA VAL A 208 9.73 24.00 8.72
C VAL A 208 9.92 23.78 7.22
N ALA A 209 9.46 24.71 6.37
CA ALA A 209 9.59 24.60 4.92
C ALA A 209 11.07 24.56 4.47
N ALA A 210 11.97 25.30 5.11
CA ALA A 210 13.39 25.29 4.82
C ALA A 210 14.09 23.96 5.19
N ASN A 211 13.52 23.19 6.11
CA ASN A 211 14.04 21.91 6.57
C ASN A 211 13.31 20.71 5.98
N LEU A 212 12.58 20.92 4.88
CA LEU A 212 11.72 19.95 4.25
C LEU A 212 12.14 19.70 2.81
N VAL A 213 12.26 18.42 2.47
CA VAL A 213 12.52 17.95 1.12
C VAL A 213 11.61 16.78 0.79
N SER A 214 11.12 16.76 -0.45
CA SER A 214 10.20 15.75 -0.94
C SER A 214 10.52 15.35 -2.38
N VAL A 215 10.24 14.10 -2.75
CA VAL A 215 10.32 13.63 -4.14
C VAL A 215 9.25 12.57 -4.39
N GLY A 216 8.63 12.61 -5.56
CA GLY A 216 7.65 11.63 -6.01
C GLY A 216 8.19 10.69 -7.09
N SER A 217 7.47 9.60 -7.32
CA SER A 217 7.64 8.76 -8.51
C SER A 217 6.29 8.19 -8.93
N SER A 218 6.04 8.15 -10.24
CA SER A 218 4.74 7.74 -10.80
C SER A 218 4.89 6.78 -11.96
N LEU A 219 4.06 5.74 -11.96
CA LEU A 219 3.96 4.74 -13.02
C LEU A 219 3.10 5.25 -14.20
N ALA A 220 2.32 6.31 -13.99
CA ALA A 220 1.39 6.82 -14.98
C ALA A 220 1.07 8.30 -14.78
N HIS A 221 0.63 8.94 -15.87
CA HIS A 221 -0.15 10.18 -15.78
C HIS A 221 -1.56 9.90 -15.27
N VAL A 222 -2.16 10.90 -14.63
CA VAL A 222 -3.53 10.83 -14.11
C VAL A 222 -4.51 11.43 -15.10
N HIS A 223 -5.68 10.80 -15.26
CA HIS A 223 -6.76 11.34 -16.08
C HIS A 223 -7.62 12.30 -15.26
N VAL A 224 -7.83 13.52 -15.77
CA VAL A 224 -8.67 14.53 -15.12
C VAL A 224 -10.15 14.32 -15.52
N PRO A 225 -11.09 14.17 -14.56
CA PRO A 225 -12.51 14.00 -14.85
C PRO A 225 -13.05 15.04 -15.84
N GLY A 226 -13.81 14.57 -16.82
CA GLY A 226 -14.45 15.41 -17.84
C GLY A 226 -13.53 15.86 -18.98
N ARG A 227 -12.24 15.49 -18.96
CA ARG A 227 -11.39 15.62 -20.16
C ARG A 227 -11.70 14.48 -21.14
N ALA A 228 -11.40 14.73 -22.41
CA ALA A 228 -11.53 13.70 -23.43
C ALA A 228 -10.50 12.59 -23.15
N VAL A 229 -10.97 11.34 -23.21
CA VAL A 229 -10.07 10.19 -23.26
C VAL A 229 -9.43 10.19 -24.63
N THR A 230 -8.13 10.42 -24.68
CA THR A 230 -7.36 10.17 -25.88
C THR A 230 -7.11 8.67 -25.96
N SER A 231 -7.89 7.99 -26.79
CA SER A 231 -7.55 6.64 -27.23
C SER A 231 -6.26 6.77 -28.03
N ASP A 232 -5.16 6.27 -27.45
CA ASP A 232 -3.94 5.76 -28.07
C ASP A 232 -2.74 6.16 -27.20
N GLY A 233 -1.84 5.21 -26.92
CA GLY A 233 -0.59 5.42 -26.17
C GLY A 233 0.43 6.33 -26.88
N ASP A 234 -0.08 7.23 -27.72
CA ASP A 234 0.62 8.19 -28.58
C ASP A 234 0.34 9.65 -28.14
N GLU A 235 -0.23 9.88 -26.96
CA GLU A 235 -0.13 11.23 -26.37
C GLU A 235 1.34 11.55 -26.14
N GLU A 236 1.80 12.63 -26.80
CA GLU A 236 3.10 13.25 -26.58
C GLU A 236 3.24 13.62 -25.09
N GLY A 237 3.85 12.72 -24.33
CA GLY A 237 4.00 12.85 -22.88
C GLY A 237 3.52 11.67 -22.05
N SER A 238 2.74 10.71 -22.57
CA SER A 238 2.38 9.51 -21.78
C SER A 238 3.58 8.61 -21.45
N LEU A 239 3.48 7.84 -20.36
CA LEU A 239 4.49 6.86 -19.93
C LEU A 239 4.23 5.52 -20.64
N LYS A 240 5.29 4.88 -21.12
CA LYS A 240 5.17 3.51 -21.68
C LYS A 240 4.88 2.49 -20.57
N PRO A 241 4.34 1.29 -20.90
CA PRO A 241 4.03 0.26 -19.89
C PRO A 241 5.22 -0.20 -19.04
N ASP A 242 6.45 -0.08 -19.55
CA ASP A 242 7.68 -0.43 -18.83
C ASP A 242 8.41 0.78 -18.25
N GLU A 243 7.80 1.98 -18.26
CA GLU A 243 8.41 3.22 -17.79
C GLU A 243 7.83 3.72 -16.45
N ILE A 244 8.69 4.42 -15.70
CA ILE A 244 8.35 5.18 -14.50
C ILE A 244 8.95 6.59 -14.61
N GLU A 245 8.23 7.60 -14.12
CA GLU A 245 8.72 8.97 -14.07
C GLU A 245 9.12 9.37 -12.64
N ILE A 246 10.40 9.64 -12.46
CA ILE A 246 10.99 10.09 -11.20
C ILE A 246 10.85 11.60 -11.10
N GLY A 247 10.35 12.06 -9.96
CA GLY A 247 10.12 13.48 -9.68
C GLY A 247 8.95 14.07 -10.47
N MET A 248 7.98 13.26 -10.93
CA MET A 248 6.78 13.79 -11.59
C MET A 248 5.99 14.69 -10.62
N GLY A 249 5.46 15.81 -11.12
CA GLY A 249 4.63 16.72 -10.32
C GLY A 249 3.24 16.16 -10.04
N ILE A 250 2.49 16.82 -9.15
CA ILE A 250 1.14 16.38 -8.74
C ILE A 250 0.06 16.70 -9.78
N HIS A 251 0.38 17.37 -10.89
CA HIS A 251 -0.53 17.67 -11.99
C HIS A 251 -0.04 17.11 -13.34
N ASN A 252 0.72 16.00 -13.33
CA ASN A 252 1.42 15.41 -14.49
C ASN A 252 2.54 16.30 -15.06
N GLU A 253 3.09 17.25 -14.30
CA GLU A 253 4.24 18.02 -14.77
C GLU A 253 5.46 17.11 -14.90
N GLN A 254 6.23 17.35 -15.98
CA GLN A 254 7.45 16.62 -16.26
C GLN A 254 8.35 16.56 -15.02
N GLY A 255 8.84 15.36 -14.76
CA GLY A 255 9.76 15.09 -13.67
C GLY A 255 11.21 15.29 -14.03
N TYR A 256 12.07 14.74 -13.18
CA TYR A 256 13.50 14.72 -13.38
C TYR A 256 13.87 13.86 -14.59
N LYS A 257 13.36 12.62 -14.61
CA LYS A 257 13.76 11.60 -15.59
C LYS A 257 12.72 10.50 -15.71
N ARG A 258 12.55 10.00 -16.94
CA ARG A 258 11.86 8.75 -17.24
C ARG A 258 12.87 7.62 -17.37
N VAL A 259 12.60 6.50 -16.72
CA VAL A 259 13.44 5.30 -16.75
C VAL A 259 12.58 4.06 -16.91
N LYS A 260 13.18 2.92 -17.25
CA LYS A 260 12.48 1.65 -17.10
C LYS A 260 12.17 1.41 -15.63
N ILE A 261 11.03 0.79 -15.33
CA ILE A 261 10.63 0.46 -13.96
C ILE A 261 11.75 -0.40 -13.33
N PRO A 262 12.51 0.12 -12.35
CA PRO A 262 13.55 -0.65 -11.68
C PRO A 262 12.95 -1.48 -10.55
N GLU A 263 13.75 -2.36 -9.95
CA GLU A 263 13.37 -3.03 -8.71
C GLU A 263 13.18 -1.99 -7.59
N LEU A 264 12.29 -2.28 -6.63
CA LEU A 264 11.94 -1.33 -5.57
C LEU A 264 13.17 -0.79 -4.81
N PRO A 265 14.16 -1.61 -4.38
CA PRO A 265 15.35 -1.10 -3.70
C PRO A 265 16.14 -0.07 -4.52
N GLU A 266 16.28 -0.27 -5.83
CA GLU A 266 16.98 0.66 -6.72
C GLU A 266 16.18 1.96 -6.89
N LEU A 267 14.84 1.87 -7.01
CA LEU A 267 14.00 3.07 -7.05
C LEU A 267 14.19 3.91 -5.78
N ILE A 268 14.15 3.28 -4.61
CA ILE A 268 14.30 3.97 -3.32
C ILE A 268 15.70 4.58 -3.18
N GLU A 269 16.75 3.89 -3.65
CA GLU A 269 18.11 4.42 -3.65
C GLU A 269 18.19 5.74 -4.45
N ILE A 270 17.60 5.75 -5.66
CA ILE A 270 17.56 6.95 -6.51
C ILE A 270 16.81 8.09 -5.81
N LEU A 271 15.64 7.82 -5.23
CA LEU A 271 14.81 8.83 -4.58
C LEU A 271 15.49 9.41 -3.32
N LEU A 272 16.05 8.56 -2.45
CA LEU A 272 16.77 9.01 -1.26
C LEU A 272 18.05 9.75 -1.62
N GLY A 273 18.73 9.34 -2.70
CA GLY A 273 19.88 10.06 -3.26
C GLY A 273 19.54 11.51 -3.61
N GLN A 274 18.39 11.75 -4.27
CA GLN A 274 17.94 13.12 -4.58
C GLN A 274 17.64 13.97 -3.33
N LEU A 275 17.17 13.34 -2.25
CA LEU A 275 16.81 14.03 -1.01
C LEU A 275 18.03 14.35 -0.13
N LEU A 276 19.04 13.47 -0.11
CA LEU A 276 20.06 13.45 0.96
C LEU A 276 21.51 13.47 0.47
N SER A 277 21.81 13.15 -0.80
CA SER A 277 23.19 13.12 -1.30
C SER A 277 23.81 14.52 -1.29
N LYS A 278 24.99 14.67 -0.66
CA LYS A 278 25.74 15.92 -0.66
C LYS A 278 26.45 16.17 -2.00
N GLU A 279 26.62 15.12 -2.78
CA GLU A 279 27.25 15.10 -4.09
C GLU A 279 26.32 15.67 -5.18
N ASP A 280 25.00 15.50 -5.04
CA ASP A 280 24.01 16.13 -5.92
C ASP A 280 23.81 17.61 -5.56
N LYS A 281 24.71 18.47 -6.06
CA LYS A 281 24.62 19.93 -5.85
C LYS A 281 23.40 20.57 -6.51
N ASP A 282 22.78 19.89 -7.48
CA ASP A 282 21.59 20.37 -8.17
C ASP A 282 20.35 20.21 -7.27
N ARG A 283 20.27 19.12 -6.49
CA ARG A 283 19.10 18.76 -5.65
C ARG A 283 19.31 18.76 -4.15
N ASN A 284 20.54 18.88 -3.65
CA ASN A 284 20.77 18.99 -2.21
C ASN A 284 20.27 20.34 -1.67
N TYR A 285 18.99 20.42 -1.32
CA TYR A 285 18.32 21.64 -0.88
C TYR A 285 18.39 21.89 0.63
N LEU A 286 18.86 20.93 1.41
CA LEU A 286 19.04 21.11 2.85
C LEU A 286 20.39 21.79 3.12
N GLU A 287 20.34 23.03 3.58
CA GLU A 287 21.52 23.76 4.06
C GLU A 287 22.10 23.08 5.31
N ASP A 288 23.36 23.35 5.63
CA ASP A 288 23.96 22.87 6.88
C ASP A 288 23.20 23.43 8.09
N ALA A 289 23.03 22.61 9.12
CA ALA A 289 22.35 22.98 10.35
C ALA A 289 23.27 22.69 11.55
N ASP A 290 23.35 23.63 12.49
CA ASP A 290 24.21 23.53 13.67
C ASP A 290 23.89 22.30 14.54
N LYS A 291 22.59 21.95 14.63
CA LYS A 291 22.11 20.82 15.42
C LYS A 291 20.87 20.20 14.77
N ILE A 292 20.93 18.89 14.55
CA ILE A 292 19.82 18.07 14.07
C ILE A 292 19.31 17.22 15.24
N GLU A 293 18.01 17.34 15.56
CA GLU A 293 17.39 16.63 16.69
C GLU A 293 16.78 15.28 16.29
N GLY A 294 16.57 15.10 14.98
CA GLY A 294 16.07 13.89 14.36
C GLY A 294 15.43 14.18 13.02
N TRP A 295 14.63 13.21 12.55
CA TRP A 295 13.93 13.28 11.28
C TRP A 295 12.51 12.77 11.42
N VAL A 296 11.61 13.27 10.58
CA VAL A 296 10.27 12.74 10.38
C VAL A 296 10.15 12.30 8.92
N LEU A 297 9.61 11.10 8.74
CA LEU A 297 9.36 10.50 7.44
C LEU A 297 7.85 10.51 7.17
N MET A 298 7.45 10.98 6.00
CA MET A 298 6.09 10.84 5.49
C MET A 298 6.11 10.20 4.11
N LEU A 299 5.51 9.03 4.00
CA LEU A 299 5.21 8.34 2.74
C LEU A 299 3.79 8.72 2.33
N ASN A 300 3.68 9.40 1.19
CA ASN A 300 2.42 9.86 0.65
C ASN A 300 2.04 9.09 -0.60
N ASN A 301 0.88 8.46 -0.58
CA ASN A 301 0.24 7.80 -1.71
C ASN A 301 -0.45 8.85 -2.60
N LEU A 302 -0.17 8.82 -3.92
CA LEU A 302 -0.79 9.74 -4.88
C LEU A 302 -2.24 9.35 -5.24
N GLY A 303 -2.75 8.24 -4.69
CA GLY A 303 -4.16 7.86 -4.69
C GLY A 303 -4.41 6.44 -5.21
N GLY A 304 -3.51 5.91 -6.05
CA GLY A 304 -3.70 4.64 -6.77
C GLY A 304 -2.84 3.46 -6.29
N VAL A 305 -1.93 3.66 -5.34
CA VAL A 305 -1.03 2.58 -4.84
C VAL A 305 -1.74 1.75 -3.77
N SER A 306 -1.60 0.42 -3.80
CA SER A 306 -2.26 -0.44 -2.81
C SER A 306 -1.66 -0.29 -1.41
N PRO A 307 -2.44 -0.52 -0.33
CA PRO A 307 -1.88 -0.55 1.03
C PRO A 307 -0.76 -1.58 1.21
N LEU A 308 -0.82 -2.71 0.47
CA LEU A 308 0.21 -3.74 0.48
C LEU A 308 1.55 -3.19 -0.05
N GLU A 309 1.52 -2.55 -1.21
CA GLU A 309 2.71 -1.91 -1.82
C GLU A 309 3.22 -0.76 -0.96
N MET A 310 2.32 0.08 -0.41
CA MET A 310 2.71 1.14 0.52
C MET A 310 3.44 0.59 1.76
N GLY A 311 3.05 -0.59 2.25
CA GLY A 311 3.74 -1.30 3.32
C GLY A 311 5.17 -1.70 2.92
N ALA A 312 5.34 -2.29 1.74
CA ALA A 312 6.65 -2.67 1.21
C ALA A 312 7.57 -1.45 0.96
N ILE A 313 7.03 -0.38 0.36
CA ILE A 313 7.73 0.89 0.12
C ILE A 313 8.18 1.49 1.46
N THR A 314 7.28 1.53 2.46
CA THR A 314 7.60 2.08 3.79
C THR A 314 8.75 1.31 4.44
N ALA A 315 8.71 -0.03 4.37
CA ALA A 315 9.76 -0.88 4.93
C ALA A 315 11.11 -0.67 4.24
N GLU A 316 11.15 -0.60 2.91
CA GLU A 316 12.39 -0.41 2.16
C GLU A 316 12.99 0.99 2.37
N VAL A 317 12.16 2.04 2.38
CA VAL A 317 12.60 3.42 2.69
C VAL A 317 13.19 3.50 4.09
N ALA A 318 12.51 2.96 5.11
CA ALA A 318 13.01 2.98 6.49
C ALA A 318 14.33 2.20 6.63
N LYS A 319 14.46 1.05 5.96
CA LYS A 319 15.67 0.23 5.94
C LYS A 319 16.85 0.98 5.31
N GLN A 320 16.67 1.64 4.16
CA GLN A 320 17.75 2.37 3.49
C GLN A 320 18.13 3.65 4.25
N LEU A 321 17.16 4.38 4.82
CA LEU A 321 17.45 5.53 5.70
C LEU A 321 18.36 5.14 6.86
N ASP A 322 18.09 4.01 7.53
CA ASP A 322 18.92 3.53 8.64
C ASP A 322 20.29 3.04 8.15
N SER A 323 20.31 2.09 7.22
CA SER A 323 21.54 1.42 6.78
C SER A 323 22.50 2.28 5.97
N THR A 324 21.98 3.21 5.15
CA THR A 324 22.79 4.03 4.24
C THR A 324 23.07 5.42 4.79
N TYR A 325 22.07 6.04 5.44
CA TYR A 325 22.17 7.42 5.90
C TYR A 325 22.27 7.55 7.43
N SER A 326 22.20 6.45 8.19
CA SER A 326 22.15 6.47 9.66
C SER A 326 20.99 7.32 10.20
N ILE A 327 19.89 7.40 9.46
CA ILE A 327 18.68 8.14 9.82
C ILE A 327 17.62 7.14 10.30
N LYS A 328 17.29 7.23 11.59
CA LYS A 328 16.10 6.58 12.18
C LYS A 328 15.02 7.62 12.41
N PRO A 329 13.95 7.66 11.59
CA PRO A 329 12.88 8.63 11.79
C PRO A 329 12.24 8.51 13.17
N ARG A 330 12.01 9.65 13.82
CA ARG A 330 11.30 9.77 15.10
C ARG A 330 9.80 9.49 14.92
N ARG A 331 9.25 9.84 13.75
CA ARG A 331 7.89 9.52 13.33
C ARG A 331 7.93 9.02 11.90
N VAL A 332 7.08 8.04 11.61
CA VAL A 332 6.81 7.56 10.25
C VAL A 332 5.31 7.67 10.01
N PHE A 333 4.95 8.48 9.03
CA PHE A 333 3.58 8.59 8.51
C PHE A 333 3.54 7.87 7.17
N SER A 334 2.51 7.07 6.91
CA SER A 334 2.32 6.39 5.63
C SER A 334 0.83 6.35 5.31
N GLY A 335 0.45 6.87 4.16
CA GLY A 335 -0.96 7.01 3.78
C GLY A 335 -1.18 8.08 2.73
N THR A 336 -2.39 8.62 2.71
CA THR A 336 -2.83 9.58 1.68
C THR A 336 -2.94 10.97 2.30
N PHE A 337 -2.01 11.87 1.95
CA PHE A 337 -1.94 13.24 2.50
C PHE A 337 -2.13 14.31 1.42
N MET A 338 -1.59 14.08 0.22
CA MET A 338 -1.75 14.93 -0.94
C MET A 338 -1.74 14.06 -2.19
N THR A 339 -2.92 13.77 -2.73
CA THR A 339 -3.06 12.90 -3.91
C THR A 339 -2.74 13.65 -5.21
N SER A 340 -2.76 12.90 -6.30
CA SER A 340 -3.04 13.40 -7.64
C SER A 340 -4.18 12.54 -8.18
N LEU A 341 -5.41 12.81 -7.77
CA LEU A 341 -6.59 11.99 -8.07
C LEU A 341 -6.37 10.49 -7.76
N ASN A 342 -6.39 9.62 -8.77
CA ASN A 342 -6.13 8.19 -8.69
C ASN A 342 -4.67 7.84 -9.06
N GLY A 343 -3.73 8.75 -8.83
CA GLY A 343 -2.36 8.65 -9.31
C GLY A 343 -1.65 7.40 -8.80
N ASN A 344 -1.15 6.59 -9.74
CA ASN A 344 -0.39 5.39 -9.43
C ASN A 344 1.08 5.76 -9.18
N GLY A 345 1.33 6.26 -7.98
CA GLY A 345 2.66 6.68 -7.55
C GLY A 345 2.67 7.06 -6.07
N PHE A 346 3.87 7.34 -5.57
CA PHE A 346 4.06 7.73 -4.18
C PHE A 346 5.09 8.86 -4.09
N SER A 347 5.20 9.47 -2.93
CA SER A 347 6.24 10.44 -2.61
C SER A 347 6.80 10.24 -1.21
N ILE A 348 8.08 10.57 -1.06
CA ILE A 348 8.81 10.55 0.20
C ILE A 348 9.02 12.01 0.60
N SER A 349 8.58 12.38 1.79
CA SER A 349 8.91 13.67 2.42
C SER A 349 9.74 13.42 3.67
N LEU A 350 10.86 14.13 3.78
CA LEU A 350 11.74 14.12 4.95
C LEU A 350 11.77 15.51 5.57
N LEU A 351 11.31 15.60 6.82
CA LEU A 351 11.44 16.80 7.63
C LEU A 351 12.60 16.62 8.60
N ARG A 352 13.62 17.48 8.48
CA ARG A 352 14.73 17.58 9.43
C ARG A 352 14.29 18.37 10.65
N LEU A 353 14.37 17.75 11.83
CA LEU A 353 13.98 18.38 13.08
C LEU A 353 15.10 19.28 13.60
N VAL A 354 14.77 20.56 13.79
CA VAL A 354 15.66 21.60 14.32
C VAL A 354 14.96 22.35 15.44
N ASP A 355 15.74 23.05 16.26
CA ASP A 355 15.19 23.87 17.35
C ASP A 355 14.31 24.99 16.77
N THR A 356 13.08 25.10 17.28
CA THR A 356 12.13 26.14 16.87
C THR A 356 12.42 27.48 17.54
N GLY A 357 13.22 27.50 18.62
CA GLY A 357 13.42 28.67 19.46
C GLY A 357 12.21 29.05 20.32
N LEU A 358 11.13 28.26 20.30
CA LEU A 358 9.87 28.54 20.98
C LEU A 358 9.75 27.87 22.37
N GLY A 359 10.76 27.09 22.77
CA GLY A 359 10.83 26.38 24.06
C GLY A 359 10.42 24.90 24.00
N LYS A 360 10.67 24.17 25.10
CA LYS A 360 10.63 22.69 25.18
C LYS A 360 9.28 22.01 24.95
N ALA A 361 8.16 22.75 24.91
CA ALA A 361 6.82 22.21 24.67
C ALA A 361 6.25 22.64 23.30
N LYS A 362 7.11 23.22 22.44
CA LYS A 362 6.79 23.71 21.10
C LYS A 362 7.87 23.29 20.11
N SER A 363 8.48 22.12 20.34
CA SER A 363 9.34 21.50 19.32
C SER A 363 8.51 21.09 18.11
N MET A 364 9.15 20.86 16.97
CA MET A 364 8.43 20.37 15.78
C MET A 364 7.71 19.03 16.05
N LEU A 365 8.30 18.16 16.88
CA LEU A 365 7.66 16.89 17.26
C LEU A 365 6.44 17.09 18.14
N ASP A 366 6.52 17.93 19.18
CA ASP A 366 5.37 18.19 20.06
C ASP A 366 4.19 18.77 19.26
N LEU A 367 4.49 19.65 18.30
CA LEU A 367 3.48 20.26 17.42
C LEU A 367 2.91 19.27 16.40
N LEU A 368 3.70 18.32 15.91
CA LEU A 368 3.20 17.23 15.07
C LEU A 368 2.26 16.30 15.85
N ASP A 369 2.62 15.98 17.10
CA ASP A 369 1.86 15.07 17.97
C ASP A 369 0.66 15.75 18.65
N ALA A 370 0.60 17.09 18.64
CA ALA A 370 -0.47 17.85 19.26
C ALA A 370 -1.86 17.43 18.74
N PRO A 371 -2.91 17.42 19.59
CA PRO A 371 -4.28 17.08 19.20
C PRO A 371 -4.81 17.92 18.03
N HIS A 372 -5.72 17.33 17.24
CA HIS A 372 -6.40 18.02 16.15
C HIS A 372 -7.82 17.49 15.93
N GLU A 373 -8.63 18.27 15.23
CA GLU A 373 -9.99 17.91 14.79
C GLU A 373 -10.14 17.99 13.26
N SER A 374 -9.06 17.73 12.49
CA SER A 374 -9.12 17.56 11.04
C SER A 374 -9.30 16.10 10.62
N LEU A 375 -9.83 15.87 9.41
CA LEU A 375 -10.04 14.53 8.83
C LEU A 375 -8.81 14.03 8.05
N GLY A 376 -8.05 14.94 7.47
CA GLY A 376 -6.93 14.65 6.58
C GLY A 376 -5.63 14.31 7.31
N TRP A 377 -5.48 14.76 8.57
CA TRP A 377 -4.32 14.41 9.38
C TRP A 377 -4.61 13.12 10.15
N SER A 378 -3.87 12.06 9.87
CA SER A 378 -3.93 10.81 10.63
C SER A 378 -2.62 10.63 11.39
N ALA A 379 -2.62 10.94 12.69
CA ALA A 379 -1.58 10.51 13.60
C ALA A 379 -2.08 9.29 14.40
N PRO A 380 -1.98 8.05 13.87
CA PRO A 380 -2.61 6.89 14.50
C PRO A 380 -1.89 6.46 15.79
N VAL A 381 -0.65 6.88 16.01
CA VAL A 381 0.22 6.39 17.08
C VAL A 381 0.63 7.53 18.01
N LYS A 382 0.40 7.34 19.32
CA LYS A 382 0.70 8.33 20.35
C LYS A 382 2.20 8.51 20.59
N GLN A 383 2.59 9.67 21.09
CA GLN A 383 3.98 10.01 21.43
C GLN A 383 4.63 8.98 22.37
N GLU A 384 3.90 8.49 23.38
CA GLU A 384 4.43 7.53 24.35
C GLU A 384 4.77 6.19 23.71
N THR A 385 4.03 5.79 22.67
CA THR A 385 4.31 4.57 21.90
C THR A 385 5.62 4.71 21.13
N TRP A 386 5.89 5.89 20.54
CA TRP A 386 7.15 6.15 19.87
C TRP A 386 8.34 6.28 20.82
N ALA A 387 8.10 6.68 22.07
CA ALA A 387 9.11 6.75 23.11
C ALA A 387 9.46 5.36 23.68
N ASN A 388 8.58 4.37 23.49
CA ASN A 388 8.84 3.00 23.87
C ASN A 388 9.73 2.33 22.81
N GLU A 389 11.04 2.27 23.07
CA GLU A 389 12.02 1.63 22.19
C GLU A 389 11.98 0.09 22.23
N ASP A 390 11.10 -0.49 23.05
CA ASP A 390 10.99 -1.94 23.22
C ASP A 390 10.26 -2.59 22.03
N ARG A 391 10.99 -2.79 20.94
CA ARG A 391 10.56 -3.60 19.79
C ARG A 391 10.87 -5.09 20.00
N GLN A 392 10.85 -5.57 21.24
CA GLN A 392 11.05 -6.99 21.51
C GLN A 392 9.95 -7.79 20.79
N ILE A 393 10.36 -8.45 19.71
CA ILE A 393 9.63 -9.60 19.18
C ILE A 393 9.67 -10.61 20.32
N GLN A 394 8.52 -10.87 20.94
CA GLN A 394 8.38 -12.03 21.81
C GLN A 394 8.66 -13.25 20.92
N SER A 395 9.91 -13.68 20.89
CA SER A 395 10.30 -14.92 20.24
C SER A 395 9.65 -16.04 21.05
N SER A 396 8.49 -16.51 20.59
CA SER A 396 7.85 -17.73 21.10
C SER A 396 8.67 -18.99 20.82
N GLU A 397 9.86 -18.85 20.20
CA GLU A 397 10.79 -19.94 19.91
C GLU A 397 11.40 -20.59 21.15
N SER A 398 11.27 -20.01 22.36
CA SER A 398 12.05 -20.52 23.49
C SER A 398 11.46 -21.71 24.26
N ASP A 399 10.23 -22.20 24.01
CA ASP A 399 9.70 -23.33 24.82
C ASP A 399 8.66 -24.25 24.16
N ALA A 400 8.36 -24.12 22.85
CA ALA A 400 7.60 -25.15 22.16
C ALA A 400 8.50 -26.38 21.95
N LYS A 401 8.61 -27.25 22.96
CA LYS A 401 9.15 -28.60 22.75
C LYS A 401 8.39 -29.21 21.58
N GLN A 402 9.07 -29.41 20.47
CA GLN A 402 8.56 -30.15 19.34
C GLN A 402 8.21 -31.55 19.87
N GLU A 403 6.94 -31.79 20.18
CA GLU A 403 6.51 -33.09 20.70
C GLU A 403 6.75 -34.13 19.62
N SER A 404 7.72 -35.01 19.84
CA SER A 404 8.02 -36.07 18.89
C SER A 404 6.79 -36.95 18.69
N ILE A 405 6.35 -37.11 17.45
CA ILE A 405 5.23 -37.98 17.09
C ILE A 405 5.53 -39.42 17.57
N PRO A 406 4.71 -40.02 18.46
CA PRO A 406 4.97 -41.35 18.99
C PRO A 406 4.93 -42.41 17.87
N PRO A 407 5.89 -43.37 17.84
CA PRO A 407 5.87 -44.47 16.88
C PRO A 407 4.56 -45.25 16.92
N SER A 408 4.04 -45.59 15.74
CA SER A 408 2.84 -46.41 15.58
C SER A 408 3.16 -47.90 15.43
N GLY A 409 4.39 -48.23 15.00
CA GLY A 409 4.80 -49.57 14.65
C GLY A 409 4.26 -50.04 13.29
N LEU A 410 3.64 -49.14 12.52
CA LEU A 410 3.18 -49.41 11.16
C LEU A 410 4.31 -49.14 10.16
N LYS A 411 4.91 -50.21 9.65
CA LYS A 411 6.12 -50.18 8.82
C LYS A 411 5.83 -49.72 7.39
N LEU A 412 6.61 -48.77 6.93
CA LEU A 412 6.64 -48.22 5.57
C LEU A 412 7.86 -48.75 4.80
N ASP A 413 7.66 -49.17 3.54
CA ASP A 413 8.79 -49.33 2.61
C ASP A 413 9.22 -47.95 2.11
N VAL A 414 10.26 -47.41 2.74
CA VAL A 414 10.78 -46.05 2.45
C VAL A 414 11.29 -45.95 1.01
N GLY A 415 11.89 -47.01 0.47
CA GLY A 415 12.44 -46.99 -0.89
C GLY A 415 11.33 -46.88 -1.94
N GLN A 416 10.29 -47.72 -1.81
CA GLN A 416 9.13 -47.68 -2.69
C GLN A 416 8.34 -46.37 -2.52
N PHE A 417 8.13 -45.92 -1.28
CA PHE A 417 7.40 -44.69 -0.97
C PHE A 417 8.11 -43.47 -1.58
N ASN A 418 9.41 -43.30 -1.32
CA ASN A 418 10.18 -42.17 -1.83
C ASN A 418 10.18 -42.14 -3.36
N HIS A 419 10.36 -43.30 -4.00
CA HIS A 419 10.34 -43.38 -5.47
C HIS A 419 8.98 -42.94 -6.03
N THR A 420 7.91 -43.45 -5.45
CA THR A 420 6.53 -43.24 -5.92
C THR A 420 6.08 -41.79 -5.71
N LEU A 421 6.21 -41.27 -4.48
CA LEU A 421 5.86 -39.90 -4.15
C LEU A 421 6.71 -38.88 -4.93
N SER A 422 8.01 -39.13 -5.10
CA SER A 422 8.87 -38.21 -5.86
C SER A 422 8.44 -38.07 -7.32
N ASN A 423 7.98 -39.16 -7.95
CA ASN A 423 7.52 -39.12 -9.33
C ASN A 423 6.23 -38.30 -9.47
N ALA A 424 5.29 -38.44 -8.54
CA ALA A 424 4.06 -37.66 -8.51
C ALA A 424 4.29 -36.17 -8.26
N LEU A 425 5.15 -35.82 -7.30
CA LEU A 425 5.49 -34.44 -7.01
C LEU A 425 6.18 -33.76 -8.19
N LYS A 426 7.06 -34.46 -8.92
CA LYS A 426 7.66 -33.94 -10.16
C LYS A 426 6.63 -33.74 -11.27
N ALA A 427 5.65 -34.63 -11.39
CA ALA A 427 4.55 -34.47 -12.33
C ALA A 427 3.69 -33.24 -11.98
N LEU A 428 3.41 -33.03 -10.69
CA LEU A 428 2.69 -31.85 -10.19
C LEU A 428 3.44 -30.54 -10.48
N ILE A 429 4.75 -30.50 -10.21
CA ILE A 429 5.60 -29.33 -10.53
C ILE A 429 5.60 -29.04 -12.04
N THR A 430 5.66 -30.08 -12.87
CA THR A 430 5.61 -29.94 -14.33
C THR A 430 4.28 -29.37 -14.82
N ALA A 431 3.19 -29.69 -14.12
CA ALA A 431 1.85 -29.25 -14.47
C ALA A 431 1.47 -27.85 -13.98
N GLU A 432 2.26 -27.26 -13.08
CA GLU A 432 1.96 -26.00 -12.42
C GLU A 432 1.51 -24.88 -13.38
N PRO A 433 2.20 -24.61 -14.51
CA PRO A 433 1.80 -23.52 -15.41
C PRO A 433 0.40 -23.72 -15.98
N GLU A 434 0.00 -24.97 -16.20
CA GLU A 434 -1.32 -25.30 -16.73
C GLU A 434 -2.41 -25.20 -15.65
N LEU A 435 -2.10 -25.65 -14.42
CA LEU A 435 -3.01 -25.55 -13.28
C LEU A 435 -3.33 -24.10 -12.92
N SER A 436 -2.31 -23.25 -12.80
CA SER A 436 -2.49 -21.82 -12.56
C SER A 436 -3.27 -21.15 -13.70
N ARG A 437 -3.02 -21.54 -14.95
CA ARG A 437 -3.79 -21.03 -16.10
C ARG A 437 -5.26 -21.43 -16.04
N TYR A 438 -5.60 -22.65 -15.61
CA TYR A 438 -7.00 -23.06 -15.46
C TYR A 438 -7.69 -22.32 -14.33
N ASP A 439 -6.98 -22.11 -13.23
CA ASP A 439 -7.46 -21.38 -12.08
C ASP A 439 -7.69 -19.90 -12.40
N GLU A 440 -6.81 -19.23 -13.16
CA GLU A 440 -6.97 -17.83 -13.59
C GLU A 440 -8.30 -17.56 -14.36
N ILE A 441 -8.89 -18.58 -14.98
CA ILE A 441 -10.15 -18.44 -15.73
C ILE A 441 -11.35 -18.17 -14.81
N VAL A 442 -11.36 -18.75 -13.61
CA VAL A 442 -12.53 -18.73 -12.69
C VAL A 442 -12.19 -18.43 -11.23
N GLY A 443 -10.90 -18.35 -10.90
CA GLY A 443 -10.29 -18.11 -9.60
C GLY A 443 -9.23 -17.02 -9.68
N ASP A 444 -8.23 -17.08 -8.82
CA ASP A 444 -7.16 -16.07 -8.68
C ASP A 444 -5.84 -16.47 -9.36
N GLY A 445 -5.75 -17.71 -9.87
CA GLY A 445 -4.62 -18.16 -10.70
C GLY A 445 -3.43 -18.67 -9.90
N ASP A 446 -3.57 -18.86 -8.59
CA ASP A 446 -2.48 -19.22 -7.69
C ASP A 446 -2.41 -20.72 -7.35
N CYS A 447 -3.44 -21.50 -7.72
CA CYS A 447 -3.56 -22.90 -7.32
C CYS A 447 -2.34 -23.75 -7.69
N GLY A 448 -1.86 -23.60 -8.94
CA GLY A 448 -0.67 -24.30 -9.41
C GLY A 448 0.57 -23.93 -8.60
N THR A 449 0.81 -22.63 -8.41
CA THR A 449 1.96 -22.12 -7.66
C THR A 449 1.95 -22.60 -6.20
N ALA A 450 0.78 -22.62 -5.55
CA ALA A 450 0.63 -23.16 -4.19
C ALA A 450 1.00 -24.65 -4.13
N LEU A 451 0.48 -25.46 -5.06
CA LEU A 451 0.78 -26.89 -5.17
C LEU A 451 2.27 -27.17 -5.41
N LYS A 452 2.90 -26.38 -6.29
CA LYS A 452 4.33 -26.48 -6.58
C LYS A 452 5.19 -26.20 -5.36
N LYS A 453 4.90 -25.16 -4.58
CA LYS A 453 5.64 -24.84 -3.34
C LYS A 453 5.62 -26.02 -2.36
N GLY A 454 4.44 -26.60 -2.12
CA GLY A 454 4.31 -27.79 -1.27
C GLY A 454 5.09 -29.00 -1.82
N ALA A 455 5.01 -29.23 -3.13
CA ALA A 455 5.72 -30.33 -3.78
C ALA A 455 7.24 -30.20 -3.71
N GLU A 456 7.77 -29.01 -3.94
CA GLU A 456 9.20 -28.72 -3.82
C GLU A 456 9.68 -28.89 -2.37
N ALA A 457 8.88 -28.45 -1.38
CA ALA A 457 9.21 -28.62 0.03
C ALA A 457 9.23 -30.10 0.46
N ILE A 458 8.30 -30.93 -0.02
CA ILE A 458 8.31 -32.37 0.25
C ILE A 458 9.49 -33.05 -0.45
N LEU A 459 9.80 -32.68 -1.69
CA LEU A 459 10.98 -33.22 -2.39
C LEU A 459 12.28 -32.88 -1.65
N GLN A 460 12.37 -31.69 -1.04
CA GLN A 460 13.49 -31.33 -0.17
C GLN A 460 13.57 -32.25 1.06
N LEU A 461 12.44 -32.53 1.72
CA LEU A 461 12.38 -33.49 2.85
C LEU A 461 12.88 -34.88 2.46
N ILE A 462 12.44 -35.39 1.30
CA ILE A 462 12.88 -36.69 0.75
C ILE A 462 14.38 -36.66 0.45
N SER A 463 14.88 -35.60 -0.19
CA SER A 463 16.30 -35.46 -0.52
C SER A 463 17.21 -35.36 0.71
N ALA A 464 16.67 -34.90 1.83
CA ALA A 464 17.36 -34.80 3.10
C ALA A 464 17.32 -36.12 3.92
N ASP A 465 16.78 -37.20 3.37
CA ASP A 465 16.62 -38.52 4.01
C ASP A 465 15.87 -38.46 5.36
N LYS A 466 14.86 -37.56 5.43
CA LYS A 466 14.06 -37.32 6.65
C LYS A 466 12.75 -38.12 6.68
N ILE A 467 12.61 -39.14 5.85
CA ILE A 467 11.42 -39.99 5.81
C ILE A 467 11.58 -41.14 6.81
N SER A 468 10.60 -41.29 7.69
CA SER A 468 10.61 -42.33 8.72
C SER A 468 10.18 -43.69 8.15
N PRO A 469 10.72 -44.82 8.64
CA PRO A 469 10.16 -46.14 8.34
C PRO A 469 8.81 -46.39 9.04
N ASP A 470 8.30 -45.45 9.84
CA ASP A 470 6.95 -45.49 10.42
C ASP A 470 5.99 -44.61 9.59
N ALA A 471 4.95 -45.23 9.03
CA ALA A 471 4.01 -44.57 8.12
C ALA A 471 3.28 -43.39 8.77
N VAL A 472 2.96 -43.47 10.07
CA VAL A 472 2.26 -42.38 10.77
C VAL A 472 3.18 -41.19 10.99
N ILE A 473 4.43 -41.43 11.39
CA ILE A 473 5.42 -40.36 11.53
C ILE A 473 5.62 -39.68 10.18
N THR A 474 5.81 -40.45 9.11
CA THR A 474 6.01 -39.91 7.76
C THR A 474 4.85 -39.03 7.29
N ILE A 475 3.60 -39.51 7.36
CA ILE A 475 2.45 -38.70 6.90
C ILE A 475 2.24 -37.46 7.78
N SER A 476 2.45 -37.55 9.10
CA SER A 476 2.39 -36.38 9.97
C SER A 476 3.46 -35.34 9.63
N THR A 477 4.70 -35.77 9.36
CA THR A 477 5.77 -34.86 8.90
C THR A 477 5.44 -34.23 7.55
N LEU A 478 4.84 -34.97 6.61
CA LEU A 478 4.37 -34.39 5.35
C LEU A 478 3.27 -33.36 5.56
N ALA A 479 2.35 -33.59 6.50
CA ALA A 479 1.31 -32.63 6.84
C ALA A 479 1.92 -31.32 7.36
N GLU A 480 2.89 -31.39 8.28
CA GLU A 480 3.63 -30.21 8.79
C GLU A 480 4.33 -29.44 7.66
N VAL A 481 4.95 -30.14 6.71
CA VAL A 481 5.59 -29.51 5.55
C VAL A 481 4.57 -28.80 4.66
N VAL A 482 3.43 -29.45 4.39
CA VAL A 482 2.34 -28.85 3.61
C VAL A 482 1.77 -27.61 4.32
N GLU A 483 1.48 -27.71 5.61
CA GLU A 483 0.97 -26.61 6.44
C GLU A 483 1.89 -25.39 6.42
N ALA A 484 3.21 -25.61 6.41
CA ALA A 484 4.19 -24.54 6.43
C ALA A 484 4.49 -23.92 5.05
N ASN A 485 4.15 -24.60 3.94
CA ASN A 485 4.60 -24.20 2.60
C ASN A 485 3.46 -24.02 1.58
N MET A 486 2.22 -24.38 1.94
CA MET A 486 1.04 -24.18 1.10
C MET A 486 0.03 -23.28 1.80
N ASP A 487 -0.21 -22.11 1.21
CA ASP A 487 -1.22 -21.18 1.68
C ASP A 487 -2.61 -21.50 1.09
N GLY A 488 -3.63 -20.75 1.53
CA GLY A 488 -4.95 -20.75 0.92
C GLY A 488 -5.75 -22.05 1.07
N THR A 489 -6.79 -22.20 0.24
CA THR A 489 -7.71 -23.33 0.31
C THR A 489 -7.00 -24.65 0.03
N SER A 490 -6.05 -24.68 -0.90
CA SER A 490 -5.25 -25.88 -1.19
C SER A 490 -4.49 -26.36 0.05
N GLY A 491 -3.73 -25.47 0.72
CA GLY A 491 -3.01 -25.81 1.95
C GLY A 491 -3.91 -26.43 3.02
N ALA A 492 -5.08 -25.83 3.26
CA ALA A 492 -6.05 -26.36 4.22
C ALA A 492 -6.59 -27.75 3.84
N LEU A 493 -6.97 -27.97 2.57
CA LEU A 493 -7.52 -29.25 2.10
C LEU A 493 -6.52 -30.40 2.26
N TYR A 494 -5.27 -30.20 1.82
CA TYR A 494 -4.24 -31.23 1.95
C TYR A 494 -3.84 -31.47 3.40
N SER A 495 -3.73 -30.42 4.22
CA SER A 495 -3.40 -30.56 5.64
C SER A 495 -4.47 -31.34 6.40
N ILE A 496 -5.76 -31.04 6.16
CA ILE A 496 -6.88 -31.80 6.75
C ILE A 496 -6.84 -33.26 6.31
N PHE A 497 -6.60 -33.50 5.02
CA PHE A 497 -6.55 -34.86 4.48
C PHE A 497 -5.37 -35.65 5.06
N LEU A 498 -4.16 -35.10 5.06
CA LEU A 498 -2.95 -35.76 5.57
C LEU A 498 -3.02 -36.02 7.08
N ASN A 499 -3.49 -35.06 7.88
CA ASN A 499 -3.68 -35.26 9.31
C ASN A 499 -4.76 -36.33 9.60
N SER A 500 -5.85 -36.34 8.84
CA SER A 500 -6.88 -37.37 8.95
C SER A 500 -6.37 -38.74 8.51
N LEU A 501 -5.50 -38.80 7.50
CA LEU A 501 -4.83 -39.99 7.02
C LEU A 501 -3.87 -40.55 8.07
N ALA A 502 -3.00 -39.71 8.66
CA ALA A 502 -2.10 -40.09 9.75
C ALA A 502 -2.88 -40.66 10.96
N LYS A 503 -3.99 -40.02 11.34
CA LYS A 503 -4.89 -40.51 12.40
C LYS A 503 -5.47 -41.88 12.06
N ALA A 504 -5.93 -42.07 10.83
CA ALA A 504 -6.52 -43.34 10.39
C ALA A 504 -5.48 -44.47 10.31
N LEU A 505 -4.26 -44.17 9.82
CA LEU A 505 -3.12 -45.09 9.83
C LEU A 505 -2.73 -45.50 11.25
N ARG A 506 -2.71 -44.54 12.20
CA ARG A 506 -2.46 -44.85 13.62
C ARG A 506 -3.51 -45.81 14.19
N GLY A 507 -4.78 -45.63 13.80
CA GLY A 507 -5.88 -46.51 14.18
C GLY A 507 -5.81 -47.92 13.59
N ALA A 508 -5.00 -48.15 12.54
CA ALA A 508 -4.80 -49.47 11.95
C ALA A 508 -3.91 -50.38 12.81
N GLY A 509 -3.10 -49.81 13.72
CA GLY A 509 -2.19 -50.54 14.60
C GLY A 509 -0.87 -50.94 13.95
N ALA A 510 -0.01 -51.61 14.72
CA ALA A 510 1.30 -52.06 14.25
C ALA A 510 1.20 -53.17 13.18
N GLY A 511 2.08 -53.14 12.19
CA GLY A 511 2.03 -54.06 11.06
C GLY A 511 2.77 -53.53 9.84
N GLU A 512 2.41 -54.01 8.65
CA GLU A 512 2.90 -53.48 7.36
C GLU A 512 1.85 -52.55 6.75
N ALA A 513 2.29 -51.37 6.29
CA ALA A 513 1.45 -50.40 5.58
C ALA A 513 1.16 -50.86 4.13
N ASN A 514 0.46 -51.99 3.99
CA ASN A 514 0.07 -52.52 2.69
C ASN A 514 -1.07 -51.71 2.06
N LEU A 515 -1.36 -51.99 0.79
CA LEU A 515 -2.34 -51.24 0.00
C LEU A 515 -3.74 -51.17 0.66
N GLY A 516 -4.19 -52.25 1.32
CA GLY A 516 -5.48 -52.27 2.00
C GLY A 516 -5.54 -51.33 3.21
N VAL A 517 -4.43 -51.19 3.94
CA VAL A 517 -4.30 -50.24 5.05
C VAL A 517 -4.36 -48.80 4.53
N TRP A 518 -3.61 -48.49 3.46
CA TRP A 518 -3.63 -47.17 2.82
C TRP A 518 -5.02 -46.81 2.28
N ALA A 519 -5.67 -47.72 1.56
CA ALA A 519 -6.99 -47.48 0.96
C ALA A 519 -8.06 -47.19 2.02
N LYS A 520 -8.08 -47.96 3.11
CA LYS A 520 -9.01 -47.74 4.23
C LYS A 520 -8.73 -46.43 4.98
N ALA A 521 -7.46 -46.10 5.17
CA ALA A 521 -7.05 -44.86 5.80
C ALA A 521 -7.39 -43.64 4.93
N ALA A 522 -7.16 -43.73 3.61
CA ALA A 522 -7.52 -42.70 2.63
C ALA A 522 -9.04 -42.48 2.56
N MET A 523 -9.85 -43.54 2.61
CA MET A 523 -11.31 -43.41 2.70
C MET A 523 -11.75 -42.68 3.99
N THR A 524 -11.12 -42.99 5.12
CA THR A 524 -11.39 -42.30 6.40
C THR A 524 -10.99 -40.82 6.32
N ALA A 525 -9.86 -40.53 5.67
CA ALA A 525 -9.37 -39.17 5.43
C ALA A 525 -10.32 -38.40 4.51
N LEU A 526 -10.82 -39.02 3.44
CA LEU A 526 -11.80 -38.43 2.53
C LEU A 526 -13.12 -38.09 3.24
N VAL A 527 -13.66 -39.01 4.05
CA VAL A 527 -14.86 -38.73 4.86
C VAL A 527 -14.62 -37.60 5.86
N SER A 528 -13.41 -37.50 6.40
CA SER A 528 -13.05 -36.43 7.33
C SER A 528 -12.92 -35.10 6.60
N LEU A 529 -12.31 -35.07 5.42
CA LEU A 529 -12.21 -33.91 4.56
C LEU A 529 -13.60 -33.38 4.19
N GLY A 530 -14.55 -34.26 3.82
CA GLY A 530 -15.94 -33.91 3.50
C GLY A 530 -16.74 -33.28 4.65
N LYS A 531 -16.22 -33.24 5.88
CA LYS A 531 -16.81 -32.46 6.98
C LYS A 531 -16.46 -30.97 6.91
N TYR A 532 -15.36 -30.64 6.24
CA TYR A 532 -14.78 -29.30 6.18
C TYR A 532 -14.88 -28.67 4.79
N THR A 533 -15.14 -29.48 3.76
CA THR A 533 -15.49 -29.00 2.42
C THR A 533 -16.84 -29.55 1.99
N PRO A 534 -17.74 -28.72 1.44
CA PRO A 534 -18.99 -29.20 0.85
C PRO A 534 -18.77 -29.87 -0.52
N ALA A 535 -17.58 -29.72 -1.12
CA ALA A 535 -17.29 -30.15 -2.47
C ALA A 535 -17.55 -31.65 -2.67
N GLN A 536 -18.26 -31.98 -3.74
CA GLN A 536 -18.59 -33.32 -4.20
C GLN A 536 -18.07 -33.54 -5.62
N PRO A 537 -17.97 -34.81 -6.08
CA PRO A 537 -17.79 -35.09 -7.50
C PRO A 537 -18.89 -34.41 -8.33
N GLY A 538 -18.48 -33.62 -9.31
CA GLY A 538 -19.31 -32.72 -10.12
C GLY A 538 -19.05 -31.24 -9.88
N ASP A 539 -18.46 -30.86 -8.74
CA ASP A 539 -18.24 -29.47 -8.36
C ASP A 539 -16.98 -28.84 -8.99
N ARG A 540 -16.26 -29.60 -9.81
CA ARG A 540 -15.05 -29.15 -10.55
C ARG A 540 -13.91 -28.75 -9.62
N THR A 541 -13.67 -29.57 -8.60
CA THR A 541 -12.58 -29.42 -7.63
C THR A 541 -11.66 -30.65 -7.69
N LEU A 542 -10.64 -30.69 -6.82
CA LEU A 542 -9.83 -31.89 -6.66
C LEU A 542 -10.63 -33.13 -6.23
N VAL A 543 -11.82 -32.95 -5.63
CA VAL A 543 -12.69 -34.05 -5.20
C VAL A 543 -13.16 -34.89 -6.38
N ASP A 544 -13.33 -34.29 -7.56
CA ASP A 544 -13.69 -34.99 -8.80
C ASP A 544 -12.68 -36.08 -9.19
N ALA A 545 -11.41 -35.92 -8.83
CA ALA A 545 -10.37 -36.92 -9.04
C ALA A 545 -10.10 -37.75 -7.78
N LEU A 546 -10.03 -37.08 -6.62
CA LEU A 546 -9.64 -37.69 -5.35
C LEU A 546 -10.65 -38.75 -4.87
N GLN A 547 -11.94 -38.43 -4.90
CA GLN A 547 -12.97 -39.33 -4.37
C GLN A 547 -13.18 -40.60 -5.21
N PRO A 548 -13.32 -40.55 -6.55
CA PRO A 548 -13.39 -41.75 -7.37
C PRO A 548 -12.16 -42.64 -7.23
N CYS A 549 -10.95 -42.04 -7.19
CA CYS A 549 -9.72 -42.79 -7.02
C CYS A 549 -9.67 -43.55 -5.69
N ILE A 550 -9.92 -42.86 -4.56
CA ILE A 550 -9.91 -43.48 -3.23
C ILE A 550 -11.01 -44.54 -3.10
N THR A 551 -12.18 -44.29 -3.68
CA THR A 551 -13.31 -45.24 -3.66
C THR A 551 -12.97 -46.51 -4.41
N SER A 552 -12.45 -46.38 -5.64
CA SER A 552 -12.03 -47.53 -6.46
C SER A 552 -10.90 -48.33 -5.80
N LEU A 553 -9.93 -47.63 -5.19
CA LEU A 553 -8.83 -48.25 -4.45
C LEU A 553 -9.31 -49.04 -3.23
N ALA A 554 -10.29 -48.51 -2.49
CA ALA A 554 -10.87 -49.16 -1.32
C ALA A 554 -11.76 -50.36 -1.66
N GLU A 555 -12.42 -50.36 -2.83
CA GLU A 555 -13.31 -51.44 -3.27
C GLU A 555 -12.58 -52.61 -3.95
N GLY A 556 -11.52 -52.35 -4.71
CA GLY A 556 -10.87 -53.36 -5.57
C GLY A 556 -9.39 -53.64 -5.30
N GLY A 557 -8.68 -52.76 -4.58
CA GLY A 557 -7.24 -52.88 -4.37
C GLY A 557 -6.40 -52.83 -5.66
N ASP A 558 -6.98 -52.40 -6.78
CA ASP A 558 -6.32 -52.32 -8.08
C ASP A 558 -5.98 -50.85 -8.40
N ILE A 559 -4.69 -50.55 -8.36
CA ILE A 559 -4.11 -49.22 -8.63
C ILE A 559 -4.38 -48.78 -10.07
N GLY A 560 -4.32 -49.71 -11.04
CA GLY A 560 -4.54 -49.41 -12.46
C GLY A 560 -6.00 -49.06 -12.73
N LYS A 561 -6.93 -49.78 -12.09
CA LYS A 561 -8.36 -49.45 -12.16
C LYS A 561 -8.65 -48.10 -11.50
N ALA A 562 -8.13 -47.86 -10.29
CA ALA A 562 -8.31 -46.60 -9.59
C ALA A 562 -7.80 -45.40 -10.40
N ALA A 563 -6.65 -45.54 -11.07
CA ALA A 563 -6.13 -44.52 -11.99
C ALA A 563 -7.02 -44.31 -13.22
N SER A 564 -7.64 -45.36 -13.75
CA SER A 564 -8.56 -45.25 -14.90
C SER A 564 -9.91 -44.62 -14.56
N ASP A 565 -10.41 -44.84 -13.34
CA ASP A 565 -11.69 -44.33 -12.85
C ASP A 565 -11.66 -42.81 -12.56
N VAL A 566 -10.48 -42.19 -12.52
CA VAL A 566 -10.30 -40.72 -12.47
C VAL A 566 -10.79 -40.04 -13.76
N GLY A 567 -10.97 -40.78 -14.85
CA GLY A 567 -12.08 -40.54 -15.79
C GLY A 567 -12.20 -39.18 -16.50
N ILE A 568 -11.17 -38.35 -16.64
CA ILE A 568 -11.24 -37.11 -17.43
C ILE A 568 -10.18 -37.09 -18.55
N PRO A 569 -10.54 -37.40 -19.82
CA PRO A 569 -9.60 -37.34 -20.95
C PRO A 569 -9.20 -35.88 -21.21
N GLY A 570 -8.08 -35.48 -20.59
CA GLY A 570 -7.54 -34.12 -20.57
C GLY A 570 -6.95 -33.68 -19.23
N PHE A 571 -7.33 -34.33 -18.12
CA PHE A 571 -6.95 -33.98 -16.73
C PHE A 571 -6.12 -35.09 -16.01
N VAL A 572 -5.90 -36.22 -16.68
CA VAL A 572 -5.36 -37.50 -16.15
C VAL A 572 -3.83 -37.53 -15.96
N GLY A 573 -3.09 -36.49 -16.35
CA GLY A 573 -1.63 -36.49 -16.17
C GLY A 573 -1.17 -36.17 -14.75
N VAL A 574 -1.93 -35.32 -14.06
CA VAL A 574 -1.40 -34.53 -12.94
C VAL A 574 -1.94 -35.01 -11.60
N TRP A 575 -3.26 -35.13 -11.51
CA TRP A 575 -3.95 -35.53 -10.28
C TRP A 575 -3.87 -37.04 -10.01
N THR A 576 -3.87 -37.85 -11.05
CA THR A 576 -3.66 -39.30 -10.97
C THR A 576 -2.26 -39.65 -10.46
N GLY A 577 -1.25 -38.80 -10.71
CA GLY A 577 0.06 -38.93 -10.07
C GLY A 577 -0.04 -38.69 -8.55
N ILE A 578 -0.67 -37.59 -8.15
CA ILE A 578 -0.75 -37.11 -6.75
C ILE A 578 -1.61 -38.00 -5.84
N VAL A 579 -2.67 -38.62 -6.39
CA VAL A 579 -3.61 -39.43 -5.59
C VAL A 579 -3.25 -40.92 -5.58
N VAL A 580 -2.57 -41.41 -6.61
CA VAL A 580 -2.20 -42.84 -6.75
C VAL A 580 -0.80 -43.14 -6.20
N SER A 581 0.07 -42.12 -6.09
CA SER A 581 1.36 -42.25 -5.39
C SER A 581 1.22 -42.13 -3.89
#